data_AF-A0A7W1BZ51-F1
#
_entry.id   AF-A0A7W1BZ51-F1
#
_cell.length_a   1.000
_cell.length_b   1.000
_cell.length_c   1.000
_cell.angle_alpha   90.00
_cell.angle_beta   90.00
_cell.angle_gamma   90.00
#
_symmetry.space_group_name_H-M   'P 1'
#
loop_
_entity.id
_entity.type
_entity.pdbx_description
1 polymer ?
#
loop_
_entity_poly.entity_id
_entity_poly.type
_entity_poly.pdbx_seq_one_letter_code
_entity_poly.pdbx_strand_id
1 'polypeptide(L)'
;MERLLNDSYGRAIRDLRVSLTDRCNFRCFYCLPHGEPPIAPKEQMLSYEEIEYVCEIFVSLGIQKLRLTGGEPMLRRDIETIISQLAKLRTNGLLDLALTTNGYFLPDRAQALKDAGLDRI
;
A
#
# COMPACT_ATOMS: atom_id res chain seq x y z
N MET A 1 -0.12 -28.01 5.16
CA MET A 1 -1.40 -27.75 4.49
C MET A 1 -1.37 -26.29 4.10
N GLU A 2 -1.17 -25.97 2.82
CA GLU A 2 -1.06 -24.59 2.35
C GLU A 2 -2.37 -23.87 2.67
N ARG A 3 -2.35 -22.93 3.62
CA ARG A 3 -3.48 -22.05 3.90
C ARG A 3 -3.53 -21.01 2.80
N LEU A 4 -4.12 -21.38 1.66
CA LEU A 4 -4.38 -20.45 0.57
C LEU A 4 -5.69 -19.72 0.85
N LEU A 5 -5.63 -18.39 0.83
CA LEU A 5 -6.81 -17.53 0.95
C LEU A 5 -7.67 -17.68 -0.32
N ASN A 6 -8.75 -18.45 -0.22
CA ASN A 6 -9.71 -18.65 -1.30
C ASN A 6 -11.05 -18.02 -0.92
N ASP A 7 -11.73 -17.44 -1.90
CA ASP A 7 -13.12 -17.01 -1.72
C ASP A 7 -14.13 -18.12 -2.06
N SER A 8 -15.42 -17.80 -1.90
CA SER A 8 -16.52 -18.73 -2.17
C SER A 8 -16.66 -19.19 -3.62
N TYR A 9 -15.97 -18.53 -4.56
CA TYR A 9 -15.91 -18.92 -5.97
C TYR A 9 -14.63 -19.72 -6.29
N GLY A 10 -13.80 -20.04 -5.28
CA GLY A 10 -12.56 -20.79 -5.45
C GLY A 10 -11.41 -19.98 -6.04
N ARG A 11 -11.50 -18.64 -6.05
CA ARG A 11 -10.41 -17.78 -6.56
C ARG A 11 -9.34 -17.65 -5.47
N ALA A 12 -8.09 -17.96 -5.83
CA ALA A 12 -6.96 -17.77 -4.95
C ALA A 12 -6.57 -16.28 -4.88
N ILE A 13 -6.62 -15.70 -3.70
CA ILE A 13 -6.26 -14.31 -3.45
C ILE A 13 -4.75 -14.25 -3.23
N ARG A 14 -4.07 -13.49 -4.09
CA ARG A 14 -2.60 -13.35 -4.09
C ARG A 14 -2.12 -11.92 -3.87
N ASP A 15 -3.04 -10.96 -4.01
CA ASP A 15 -2.76 -9.54 -4.06
C ASP A 15 -3.55 -8.82 -2.95
N LEU A 16 -2.86 -7.97 -2.19
CA LEU A 16 -3.47 -7.07 -1.23
C LEU A 16 -3.20 -5.62 -1.64
N ARG A 17 -4.26 -4.83 -1.75
CA ARG A 17 -4.19 -3.39 -2.02
C ARG A 17 -4.37 -2.63 -0.71
N VAL A 18 -3.37 -1.83 -0.34
CA VAL A 18 -3.34 -1.09 0.93
C VAL A 18 -3.50 0.39 0.64
N SER A 19 -4.64 0.96 1.04
CA SER A 19 -4.89 2.41 0.97
C SER A 19 -4.25 3.11 2.17
N LEU A 20 -3.27 3.96 1.90
CA LEU A 20 -2.47 4.61 2.94
C LEU A 20 -3.04 5.95 3.41
N THR A 21 -3.88 6.59 2.60
CA THR A 21 -4.47 7.92 2.86
C THR A 21 -5.62 8.19 1.90
N ASP A 22 -6.60 8.98 2.31
CA ASP A 22 -7.66 9.50 1.43
C ASP A 22 -7.29 10.85 0.79
N ARG A 23 -6.16 11.44 1.21
CA ARG A 23 -5.71 12.75 0.72
C ARG A 23 -5.03 12.62 -0.63
N CYS A 24 -5.30 13.56 -1.53
CA CYS A 24 -4.62 13.68 -2.82
C CYS A 24 -4.26 15.15 -3.09
N ASN A 25 -3.11 15.39 -3.72
CA ASN A 25 -2.69 16.71 -4.19
C ASN A 25 -3.36 17.09 -5.51
N PHE A 26 -4.00 16.14 -6.20
CA PHE A 26 -4.78 16.38 -7.41
C PHE A 26 -6.30 16.34 -7.15
N ARG A 27 -7.06 16.88 -8.10
CA ARG A 27 -8.53 16.89 -8.15
C ARG A 27 -9.00 16.40 -9.51
N CYS A 28 -8.67 15.15 -9.84
CA CYS A 28 -8.95 14.57 -11.16
C CYS A 28 -10.47 14.44 -11.36
N PHE A 29 -11.00 14.96 -12.47
CA PHE A 29 -12.44 15.01 -12.74
C PHE A 29 -13.15 13.65 -12.66
N TYR A 30 -12.47 12.56 -13.04
CA TYR A 30 -13.03 11.20 -13.03
C TYR A 30 -12.92 10.50 -11.68
N CYS A 31 -12.07 11.01 -10.77
CA CYS A 31 -11.83 10.41 -9.46
C CYS A 31 -12.57 11.16 -8.36
N LEU A 32 -12.56 12.50 -8.43
CA LEU A 32 -13.20 13.40 -7.48
C LEU A 32 -14.12 14.39 -8.22
N PRO A 33 -15.24 13.93 -8.80
CA PRO A 33 -16.12 14.78 -9.59
C PRO A 33 -16.75 15.93 -8.79
N HIS A 34 -16.81 15.80 -7.46
CA HIS A 34 -17.43 16.78 -6.57
C HIS A 34 -16.42 17.54 -5.68
N GLY A 35 -15.13 17.48 -6.00
CA GLY A 35 -14.09 18.25 -5.31
C GLY A 35 -13.34 17.46 -4.25
N GLU A 36 -13.88 17.35 -3.03
CA GLU A 36 -13.15 16.75 -1.90
C GLU A 36 -13.91 15.57 -1.30
N PRO A 37 -13.28 14.39 -1.16
CA PRO A 37 -13.90 13.32 -0.40
C PRO A 37 -13.87 13.69 1.09
N PRO A 38 -14.77 13.14 1.92
CA PRO A 38 -14.61 13.22 3.35
C PRO A 38 -13.25 12.63 3.74
N ILE A 39 -12.40 13.45 4.34
CA ILE A 39 -11.08 13.03 4.79
C ILE A 39 -11.24 12.39 6.16
N ALA A 40 -10.84 11.12 6.29
CA ALA A 40 -10.81 10.46 7.59
C ALA A 40 -9.95 11.28 8.57
N PRO A 41 -10.43 11.51 9.82
CA PRO A 41 -9.59 11.99 10.90
C PRO A 41 -8.32 11.13 11.03
N LYS A 42 -7.23 11.75 11.46
CA LYS A 42 -5.92 11.05 11.53
C LYS A 42 -5.99 9.83 12.44
N GLU A 43 -6.85 9.87 13.45
CA GLU A 43 -7.07 8.81 14.44
C GLU A 43 -7.79 7.59 13.87
N GLN A 44 -8.42 7.72 12.69
CA GLN A 44 -9.10 6.61 11.99
C GLN A 44 -8.19 5.96 10.94
N MET A 45 -7.01 6.54 10.68
CA MET A 45 -6.03 5.99 9.74
C MET A 45 -5.13 5.00 10.46
N LEU A 46 -4.91 3.84 9.83
CA LEU A 46 -3.99 2.84 10.37
C LEU A 46 -2.56 3.42 10.50
N SER A 47 -1.95 3.19 11.66
CA SER A 47 -0.53 3.44 11.90
C SER A 47 0.34 2.56 11.00
N TYR A 48 1.63 2.87 10.88
CA TYR A 48 2.51 2.00 10.09
C TYR A 48 2.70 0.63 10.74
N GLU A 49 2.68 0.55 12.07
CA GLU A 49 2.73 -0.70 12.84
C GLU A 49 1.48 -1.56 12.59
N GLU A 50 0.30 -0.94 12.56
CA GLU A 50 -0.95 -1.66 12.26
C GLU A 50 -0.97 -2.17 10.82
N ILE A 51 -0.47 -1.36 9.86
CA ILE A 51 -0.33 -1.79 8.46
C ILE A 51 0.62 -2.97 8.34
N GLU A 52 1.79 -2.89 9.00
CA GLU A 52 2.77 -3.98 9.04
C GLU A 52 2.15 -5.27 9.57
N TYR A 53 1.50 -5.19 10.74
CA TYR A 53 0.85 -6.33 11.39
C TYR A 53 -0.22 -6.98 10.50
N VAL A 54 -1.10 -6.17 9.89
CA VAL A 54 -2.15 -6.68 8.99
C VAL A 54 -1.52 -7.32 7.74
N CYS A 55 -0.51 -6.70 7.14
CA CYS A 55 0.16 -7.25 5.96
C CYS A 55 0.90 -8.55 6.28
N GLU A 56 1.54 -8.66 7.44
CA GLU A 56 2.18 -9.90 7.90
C GLU A 56 1.18 -11.05 7.98
N ILE A 57 0.00 -10.82 8.59
CA ILE A 57 -1.07 -11.81 8.65
C ILE A 57 -1.47 -12.24 7.23
N PHE A 58 -1.72 -11.30 6.33
CA PHE A 58 -2.13 -11.62 4.97
C PHE A 58 -1.05 -12.38 4.17
N VAL A 59 0.21 -12.00 4.30
CA VAL A 59 1.34 -12.71 3.68
C VAL A 59 1.44 -14.14 4.23
N SER A 60 1.22 -14.34 5.53
CA SER A 60 1.15 -15.68 6.14
C SER A 60 0.00 -16.55 5.60
N LEU A 61 -1.03 -15.93 5.00
CA LEU A 61 -2.17 -16.58 4.35
C LEU A 61 -1.99 -16.74 2.82
N GLY A 62 -0.78 -16.51 2.31
CA GLY A 62 -0.42 -16.74 0.92
C GLY A 62 -0.54 -15.52 0.00
N ILE A 63 -0.74 -14.31 0.54
CA ILE A 63 -0.56 -13.08 -0.23
C ILE A 63 0.92 -12.94 -0.61
N GLN A 64 1.16 -12.68 -1.90
CA GLN A 64 2.49 -12.58 -2.47
C GLN A 64 2.79 -11.20 -3.02
N LYS A 65 1.78 -10.33 -3.14
CA LYS A 65 1.91 -9.01 -3.74
C LYS A 65 1.19 -7.97 -2.90
N LEU A 66 1.91 -6.91 -2.57
CA LEU A 66 1.37 -5.74 -1.89
C LEU A 66 1.39 -4.54 -2.85
N ARG A 67 0.23 -3.91 -3.03
CA ARG A 67 0.13 -2.64 -3.79
C ARG A 67 -0.31 -1.51 -2.87
N LEU A 68 0.59 -0.58 -2.64
CA LEU A 68 0.35 0.65 -1.90
C LEU A 68 -0.36 1.66 -2.80
N THR A 69 -1.41 2.27 -2.27
CA THR A 69 -2.26 3.27 -2.95
C THR A 69 -2.76 4.30 -1.94
N GLY A 70 -3.62 5.21 -2.37
CA GLY A 70 -4.55 5.95 -1.51
C GLY A 70 -5.44 6.82 -2.38
N GLY A 71 -5.61 8.07 -1.96
CA GLY A 71 -5.46 9.21 -2.86
C GLY A 71 -4.03 9.24 -3.42
N GLU A 72 -3.20 10.17 -2.97
CA GLU A 72 -1.77 10.17 -3.28
C GLU A 72 -0.96 9.60 -2.11
N PRO A 73 -0.47 8.34 -2.20
CA PRO A 73 0.24 7.71 -1.10
C PRO A 73 1.50 8.48 -0.68
N MET A 74 2.19 9.17 -1.61
CA MET A 74 3.37 9.96 -1.28
C MET A 74 3.06 11.20 -0.43
N LEU A 75 1.80 11.56 -0.19
CA LEU A 75 1.48 12.58 0.83
C LEU A 75 1.70 12.10 2.27
N ARG A 76 1.79 10.78 2.47
CA ARG A 76 2.03 10.18 3.77
C ARG A 76 3.52 10.34 4.14
N ARG A 77 3.78 10.91 5.32
CA ARG A 77 5.13 11.29 5.77
C ARG A 77 6.02 10.08 6.11
N ASP A 78 5.40 8.98 6.51
CA ASP A 78 6.02 7.73 6.96
C ASP A 78 6.02 6.64 5.87
N ILE A 79 5.79 6.97 4.59
CA ILE A 79 5.71 5.97 3.51
C ILE A 79 7.02 5.19 3.32
N GLU A 80 8.19 5.82 3.43
CA GLU A 80 9.48 5.12 3.36
C GLU A 80 9.62 4.12 4.52
N THR A 81 9.16 4.48 5.72
CA THR A 81 9.11 3.56 6.88
C THR A 81 8.20 2.38 6.60
N ILE A 82 6.98 2.64 6.07
CA ILE A 82 6.03 1.58 5.71
C ILE A 82 6.66 0.63 4.69
N ILE A 83 7.26 1.15 3.63
CA ILE A 83 7.91 0.34 2.58
C ILE A 83 9.04 -0.50 3.19
N SER A 84 9.89 0.09 4.03
CA SER A 84 10.99 -0.61 4.69
C SER A 84 10.52 -1.75 5.60
N GLN A 85 9.42 -1.54 6.34
CA GLN A 85 8.84 -2.60 7.18
C GLN A 85 8.23 -3.71 6.32
N LEU A 86 7.41 -3.37 5.32
CA LEU A 86 6.78 -4.35 4.45
C LEU A 86 7.80 -5.13 3.60
N ALA A 87 8.90 -4.49 3.21
CA ALA A 87 10.01 -5.13 2.50
C ALA A 87 10.63 -6.30 3.28
N LYS A 88 10.54 -6.30 4.62
CA LYS A 88 11.03 -7.41 5.47
C LYS A 88 10.17 -8.67 5.33
N LEU A 89 8.89 -8.53 4.95
CA LEU A 89 7.97 -9.65 4.76
C LEU A 89 8.36 -10.57 3.58
N ARG A 90 9.38 -10.21 2.80
CA ARG A 90 9.97 -11.11 1.79
C ARG A 90 10.46 -12.41 2.39
N THR A 91 10.94 -12.41 3.64
CA THR A 91 11.31 -13.65 4.35
C THR A 91 10.12 -14.58 4.57
N ASN A 92 8.89 -14.04 4.49
CA ASN A 92 7.64 -14.75 4.74
C ASN A 92 6.84 -15.01 3.45
N GLY A 93 7.46 -14.80 2.27
CA GLY A 93 6.85 -15.13 0.97
C GLY A 93 6.29 -13.96 0.18
N LEU A 94 6.49 -12.71 0.63
CA LEU A 94 6.21 -11.54 -0.21
C LEU A 94 7.15 -11.51 -1.42
N LEU A 95 6.59 -11.40 -2.62
CA LEU A 95 7.34 -11.42 -3.88
C LEU A 95 7.39 -10.05 -4.58
N ASP A 96 6.41 -9.19 -4.32
CA ASP A 96 6.27 -7.90 -5.01
C ASP A 96 5.70 -6.82 -4.07
N LEU A 97 6.42 -5.71 -3.96
CA LEU A 97 5.96 -4.49 -3.28
C LEU A 97 5.91 -3.34 -4.28
N ALA A 98 4.69 -2.90 -4.63
CA ALA A 98 4.43 -1.90 -5.66
C ALA A 98 3.70 -0.66 -5.11
N LEU A 99 3.90 0.49 -5.76
CA LEU A 99 3.27 1.76 -5.40
C LEU A 99 2.48 2.35 -6.58
N THR A 100 1.22 2.69 -6.41
CA THR A 100 0.47 3.49 -7.39
C THR A 100 0.43 4.95 -6.97
N THR A 101 1.06 5.83 -7.75
CA THR A 101 1.16 7.28 -7.50
C THR A 101 0.83 8.07 -8.77
N ASN A 102 0.38 9.32 -8.63
CA ASN A 102 0.28 10.26 -9.74
C ASN A 102 1.66 10.78 -10.23
N GLY A 103 2.73 10.45 -9.49
CA GLY A 103 4.11 10.71 -9.89
C GLY A 103 4.63 12.11 -9.55
N TYR A 104 3.81 13.00 -9.00
CA TYR A 104 4.19 14.39 -8.71
C TYR A 104 5.45 14.49 -7.82
N PHE A 105 5.57 13.60 -6.84
CA PHE A 105 6.69 13.60 -5.89
C PHE A 105 7.85 12.65 -6.28
N LEU A 106 7.76 11.96 -7.43
CA LEU A 106 8.79 10.99 -7.82
C LEU A 106 10.17 11.60 -8.07
N PRO A 107 10.33 12.77 -8.73
CA PRO A 107 11.65 13.32 -9.01
C PRO A 107 12.53 13.45 -7.75
N ASP A 108 11.92 13.82 -6.62
CA ASP A 108 12.64 14.07 -5.38
C ASP A 108 12.74 12.85 -4.45
N ARG A 109 11.86 11.85 -4.62
CA ARG A 109 11.70 10.75 -3.64
C ARG A 109 11.88 9.35 -4.21
N ALA A 110 12.02 9.18 -5.53
CA ALA A 110 12.17 7.87 -6.15
C ALA A 110 13.32 7.06 -5.55
N GLN A 111 14.47 7.70 -5.30
CA GLN A 111 15.63 7.02 -4.72
C GLN A 111 15.34 6.52 -3.29
N ALA A 112 14.77 7.36 -2.43
CA ALA A 112 14.43 6.98 -1.07
C ALA A 112 13.41 5.82 -1.02
N LEU A 113 12.43 5.82 -1.92
CA LEU A 113 11.48 4.70 -2.06
C LEU A 113 12.19 3.41 -2.49
N LYS A 114 13.13 3.52 -3.43
CA LYS A 114 13.91 2.36 -3.90
C LYS A 114 14.79 1.79 -2.79
N ASP A 115 15.48 2.66 -2.06
CA ASP A 115 16.37 2.30 -0.94
C ASP A 115 15.58 1.68 0.22
N ALA A 116 14.34 2.13 0.45
CA ALA A 116 13.43 1.50 1.40
C ALA A 116 12.99 0.09 0.96
N GLY A 117 13.24 -0.30 -0.29
CA GLY A 117 12.95 -1.63 -0.81
C GLY A 117 11.70 -1.71 -1.66
N LEU A 118 11.24 -0.62 -2.27
CA LEU A 118 10.16 -0.67 -3.27
C LEU A 118 10.64 -1.37 -4.56
N ASP A 119 9.84 -2.27 -5.12
CA ASP A 119 10.21 -3.02 -6.32
C ASP A 119 9.86 -2.25 -7.58
N ARG A 120 8.63 -1.73 -7.66
CA ARG A 120 8.09 -1.03 -8.81
C ARG A 120 7.03 0.00 -8.45
N ILE A 121 6.70 0.84 -9.43
CA ILE A 121 5.60 1.80 -9.39
C ILE A 121 4.52 1.28 -10.36
#